data_AF-A0A401TUI0-F1
#
_entry.id   AF-A0A401TUI0-F1
#
_cell.length_a   1.000
_cell.length_b   1.000
_cell.length_c   1.000
_cell.angle_alpha   90.00
_cell.angle_beta   90.00
_cell.angle_gamma   90.00
#
_symmetry.space_group_name_H-M   'P 1'
#
loop_
_entity.id
_entity.type
_entity.pdbx_description
1 polymer ?
#
loop_
_entity_poly.entity_id
_entity_poly.type
_entity_poly.pdbx_seq_one_letter_code
_entity_poly.pdbx_strand_id
1 'polypeptide(L)'
;MKRLLRGAPITSGPSNVESYREAVPGGDVLTASHDGYLSRFGVIHRRVLMVSQDGTRLEGEDSLSPAPGGRMKGSEADFALRFHLHPSVKASRLSDARGVMLVLPNRDVWTFEAMDDKVDLEDSVFLAGNDGPRRTSQIVIRQDARHAATIRWSFVRSSTSATATNARRNARREPELPL
;
A
#
# COMPACT_ATOMS: atom_id res chain seq x y z
N MET A 1 13.52 -11.31 39.34
CA MET A 1 13.74 -10.48 38.14
C MET A 1 12.44 -10.40 37.34
N LYS A 2 11.82 -9.21 37.22
CA LYS A 2 10.60 -9.03 36.42
C LYS A 2 10.99 -9.04 34.94
N ARG A 3 10.70 -10.14 34.26
CA ARG A 3 10.87 -10.28 32.81
C ARG A 3 9.84 -9.36 32.13
N LEU A 4 10.28 -8.21 31.64
CA LEU A 4 9.49 -7.30 30.81
C LEU A 4 9.12 -8.05 29.53
N LEU A 5 7.92 -8.64 29.50
CA LEU A 5 7.25 -9.12 28.28
C LEU A 5 6.54 -7.97 27.53
N ARG A 6 6.89 -6.72 27.84
CA ARG A 6 6.32 -5.53 27.21
C ARG A 6 7.44 -4.93 26.38
N GLY A 7 7.25 -4.90 25.06
CA GLY A 7 8.21 -4.29 24.14
C GLY A 7 8.58 -2.86 24.55
N ALA A 8 9.62 -2.32 23.93
CA ALA A 8 10.06 -0.95 24.22
C ALA A 8 8.86 0.01 24.16
N PRO A 9 8.67 0.87 25.17
CA PRO A 9 7.57 1.83 25.14
C PRO A 9 7.71 2.73 23.91
N ILE A 10 6.59 3.07 23.28
CA ILE A 10 6.57 4.12 22.26
C ILE A 10 6.77 5.44 23.00
N THR A 11 7.98 5.98 22.94
CA THR A 11 8.36 7.21 23.68
C THR A 11 8.14 8.49 22.90
N SER A 12 7.87 8.39 21.59
CA SER A 12 7.65 9.54 20.71
C SER A 12 6.83 9.14 19.49
N GLY A 13 6.27 10.14 18.81
CA GLY A 13 5.47 9.99 17.60
C GLY A 13 5.38 11.31 16.84
N PRO A 14 4.55 11.39 15.79
CA PRO A 14 4.25 12.66 15.13
C PRO A 14 3.66 13.68 16.12
N SER A 15 4.04 14.94 15.97
CA SER A 15 3.52 16.05 16.79
C SER A 15 2.30 16.71 16.14
N ASN A 16 2.29 16.82 14.81
CA ASN A 16 1.12 17.24 14.05
C ASN A 16 0.56 16.08 13.23
N VAL A 17 -0.74 15.83 13.39
CA VAL A 17 -1.52 14.84 12.63
C VAL A 17 -2.83 15.48 12.24
N GLU A 18 -3.12 15.49 10.94
CA GLU A 18 -4.34 16.06 10.39
C GLU A 18 -5.11 14.99 9.63
N SER A 19 -6.44 15.06 9.71
CA SER A 19 -7.32 14.23 8.90
C SER A 19 -8.61 14.97 8.54
N TYR A 20 -9.01 14.89 7.29
CA TYR A 20 -10.22 15.50 6.75
C TYR A 20 -10.95 14.48 5.86
N ARG A 21 -12.25 14.32 6.10
CA ARG A 21 -13.12 13.44 5.31
C ARG A 21 -14.19 14.26 4.60
N GLU A 22 -14.39 13.97 3.33
CA GLU A 22 -15.41 14.58 2.49
C GLU A 22 -16.19 13.50 1.75
N ALA A 23 -17.51 13.63 1.71
CA ALA A 23 -18.35 12.81 0.84
C ALA A 23 -18.40 13.45 -0.55
N VAL A 24 -18.12 12.67 -1.59
CA VAL A 24 -18.11 13.14 -2.98
C VAL A 24 -19.06 12.29 -3.84
N PRO A 25 -19.48 12.77 -5.03
CA PRO A 25 -20.16 11.90 -5.98
C PRO A 25 -19.31 10.66 -6.27
N GLY A 26 -19.85 9.46 -6.01
CA GLY A 26 -19.17 8.19 -6.25
C GLY A 26 -18.43 7.59 -5.07
N GLY A 27 -18.25 8.30 -3.94
CA GLY A 27 -17.51 7.74 -2.81
C GLY A 27 -17.25 8.69 -1.65
N ASP A 28 -16.27 8.32 -0.83
CA ASP A 28 -15.73 9.18 0.23
C ASP A 28 -14.24 9.42 -0.02
N VAL A 29 -13.78 10.63 0.24
CA VAL A 29 -12.37 11.00 0.23
C VAL A 29 -11.89 11.23 1.66
N LEU A 30 -10.75 10.63 2.02
CA LEU A 30 -10.05 10.88 3.28
C LEU A 30 -8.65 11.41 2.96
N THR A 31 -8.38 12.64 3.37
CA THR A 31 -7.02 13.21 3.36
C THR A 31 -6.45 13.14 4.76
N ALA A 32 -5.26 12.58 4.92
CA ALA A 32 -4.53 12.50 6.18
C ALA A 32 -3.09 12.97 5.99
N SER A 33 -2.49 13.58 7.02
CA SER A 33 -1.07 13.94 7.00
C SER A 33 -0.44 13.86 8.38
N HIS A 34 0.88 13.67 8.44
CA HIS A 34 1.64 13.71 9.69
C HIS A 34 3.11 14.14 9.50
N ASP A 35 3.71 14.67 10.56
CA ASP A 35 5.09 15.15 10.62
C ASP A 35 6.10 14.14 11.20
N GLY A 36 5.71 12.88 11.39
CA GLY A 36 6.54 11.84 12.02
C GLY A 36 7.93 11.61 11.36
N TYR A 37 8.11 12.03 10.11
CA TYR A 37 9.39 11.96 9.39
C TYR A 37 10.16 13.29 9.35
N LEU A 38 9.58 14.38 9.89
CA LEU A 38 10.10 15.74 9.77
C LEU A 38 11.43 15.92 10.51
N SER A 39 11.52 15.42 11.74
CA SER A 39 12.73 15.61 12.56
C SER A 39 13.96 14.98 11.89
N ARG A 40 13.82 13.74 11.41
CA ARG A 40 14.90 12.93 10.83
C ARG A 40 15.16 13.23 9.35
N PHE A 41 14.11 13.38 8.54
CA PHE A 41 14.22 13.45 7.08
C PHE A 41 13.76 14.79 6.49
N GLY A 42 13.17 15.68 7.29
CA GLY A 42 12.71 16.98 6.81
C GLY A 42 11.40 16.95 6.03
N VAL A 43 10.67 15.82 6.03
CA VAL A 43 9.47 15.62 5.20
C VAL A 43 8.20 15.41 6.03
N ILE A 44 7.09 15.90 5.47
CA ILE A 44 5.72 15.63 5.89
C ILE A 44 5.15 14.58 4.94
N HIS A 45 4.49 13.57 5.50
CA HIS A 45 3.77 12.57 4.73
C HIS A 45 2.30 12.94 4.64
N ARG A 46 1.73 12.86 3.44
CA ARG A 46 0.30 13.04 3.19
C ARG A 46 -0.24 11.88 2.36
N ARG A 47 -1.37 11.33 2.80
CA ARG A 47 -2.14 10.29 2.13
C ARG A 47 -3.53 10.80 1.79
N VAL A 48 -3.94 10.67 0.55
CA VAL A 48 -5.32 10.86 0.10
C VAL A 48 -5.86 9.49 -0.27
N LEU A 49 -7.04 9.13 0.24
CA LEU A 49 -7.75 7.89 -0.09
C LEU A 49 -9.10 8.24 -0.68
N MET A 50 -9.52 7.50 -1.72
CA MET A 50 -10.90 7.52 -2.21
C MET A 50 -11.46 6.11 -2.15
N VAL A 51 -12.60 5.94 -1.49
CA VAL A 51 -13.33 4.68 -1.39
C VAL A 51 -14.62 4.81 -2.18
N SER A 52 -14.86 3.89 -3.11
CA SER A 52 -16.12 3.85 -3.86
C SER A 52 -17.30 3.51 -2.96
N GLN A 53 -18.50 4.02 -3.28
CA GLN A 53 -19.71 3.79 -2.47
C GLN A 53 -20.05 2.31 -2.26
N ASP A 54 -19.77 1.46 -3.24
CA ASP A 54 -20.02 0.03 -3.20
C ASP A 54 -18.90 -0.78 -2.51
N GLY A 55 -17.83 -0.12 -2.07
CA GLY A 55 -16.67 -0.72 -1.42
C GLY A 55 -15.86 -1.65 -2.33
N THR A 56 -16.03 -1.58 -3.67
CA THR A 56 -15.29 -2.43 -4.62
C THR A 56 -13.97 -1.81 -5.07
N ARG A 57 -13.74 -0.52 -4.78
CA ARG A 57 -12.54 0.21 -5.17
C ARG A 57 -12.04 1.08 -4.02
N LEU A 58 -10.74 0.99 -3.77
CA LEU A 58 -9.99 1.91 -2.92
C LEU A 58 -8.82 2.45 -3.73
N GLU A 59 -8.76 3.75 -3.91
CA GLU A 59 -7.65 4.45 -4.54
C GLU A 59 -6.87 5.21 -3.47
N GLY A 60 -5.57 5.36 -3.67
CA GLY A 60 -4.71 6.10 -2.78
C GLY A 60 -3.62 6.86 -3.51
N GLU A 61 -3.27 8.01 -2.95
CA GLU A 61 -2.11 8.80 -3.33
C GLU A 61 -1.32 9.12 -2.06
N ASP A 62 -0.06 8.71 -2.02
CA ASP A 62 0.88 9.08 -0.97
C ASP A 62 1.89 10.08 -1.52
N SER A 63 2.17 11.13 -0.74
CA SER A 63 3.15 12.15 -1.08
C SER A 63 4.07 12.50 0.09
N LEU A 64 5.34 12.77 -0.22
CA LEU A 64 6.34 13.27 0.73
C LEU A 64 6.81 14.66 0.30
N SER A 65 6.58 15.68 1.11
CA SER A 65 7.01 17.05 0.82
C SER A 65 7.84 17.63 1.97
N PRO A 66 8.80 18.54 1.71
CA PRO A 66 9.43 19.30 2.78
C PRO A 66 8.39 20.08 3.58
N ALA A 67 8.65 20.29 4.87
CA ALA A 67 7.86 21.27 5.63
C ALA A 67 7.93 22.65 4.97
N PRO A 68 6.90 23.52 5.15
CA PRO A 68 6.91 24.88 4.60
C PRO A 68 8.21 25.63 4.96
N GLY A 69 8.91 26.15 3.94
CA GLY A 69 10.22 26.82 4.11
C GLY A 69 11.39 25.90 4.49
N GLY A 70 11.14 24.60 4.60
CA GLY A 70 12.13 23.57 4.90
C GLY A 70 12.73 22.92 3.65
N ARG A 71 13.65 21.99 3.88
CA ARG A 71 14.27 21.15 2.86
C ARG A 71 14.35 19.71 3.36
N MET A 72 14.37 18.75 2.44
CA MET A 72 14.70 17.36 2.79
C MET A 72 16.10 17.29 3.40
N LYS A 73 16.25 16.46 4.43
CA LYS A 73 17.53 16.23 5.15
C LYS A 73 18.15 14.91 4.70
N GLY A 74 19.46 14.79 4.85
CA GLY A 74 20.22 13.58 4.51
C GLY A 74 20.61 13.51 3.03
N SER A 75 21.45 12.53 2.68
CA SER A 75 21.79 12.20 1.28
C SER A 75 20.80 11.21 0.68
N GLU A 76 20.22 10.34 1.50
CA GLU A 76 19.22 9.34 1.12
C GLU A 76 17.82 9.96 1.16
N ALA A 77 17.09 9.86 0.06
CA ALA A 77 15.68 10.24 -0.05
C ALA A 77 14.78 9.04 -0.38
N ASP A 78 15.33 7.84 -0.28
CA ASP A 78 14.63 6.60 -0.54
C ASP A 78 13.53 6.39 0.51
N PHE A 79 12.34 6.10 0.03
CA PHE A 79 11.21 5.73 0.86
C PHE A 79 10.52 4.51 0.26
N ALA A 80 9.67 3.89 1.07
CA ALA A 80 8.87 2.78 0.61
C ALA A 80 7.48 2.79 1.22
N LEU A 81 6.47 2.61 0.36
CA LEU A 81 5.11 2.29 0.76
C LEU A 81 5.03 0.78 0.99
N ARG A 82 4.43 0.39 2.12
CA ARG A 82 4.27 -1.02 2.51
C ARG A 82 2.82 -1.31 2.82
N PHE A 83 2.30 -2.39 2.23
CA PHE A 83 0.98 -2.92 2.52
C PHE A 83 1.12 -4.34 3.04
N HIS A 84 1.01 -4.52 4.34
CA HIS A 84 1.11 -5.83 4.97
C HIS A 84 -0.17 -6.63 4.71
N LEU A 85 -0.01 -7.86 4.22
CA LEU A 85 -1.15 -8.73 3.92
C LEU A 85 -1.46 -9.64 5.11
N HIS A 86 -2.74 -9.97 5.28
CA HIS A 86 -3.14 -10.99 6.25
C HIS A 86 -2.62 -12.37 5.79
N PRO A 87 -2.16 -13.26 6.70
CA PRO A 87 -1.57 -14.56 6.33
C PRO A 87 -2.45 -15.50 5.49
N SER A 88 -3.76 -15.25 5.43
CA SER A 88 -4.71 -16.03 4.64
C SER A 88 -4.93 -15.51 3.21
N VAL A 89 -4.37 -14.34 2.87
CA VAL A 89 -4.44 -13.77 1.52
C VAL A 89 -3.36 -14.40 0.67
N LYS A 90 -3.74 -14.97 -0.48
CA LYS A 90 -2.78 -15.45 -1.47
C LYS A 90 -2.45 -14.33 -2.44
N ALA A 91 -1.17 -13.95 -2.52
CA ALA A 91 -0.70 -12.88 -3.38
C ALA A 91 0.14 -13.41 -4.54
N SER A 92 -0.04 -12.85 -5.73
CA SER A 92 0.78 -13.16 -6.90
C SER A 92 1.02 -11.91 -7.74
N ARG A 93 2.29 -11.61 -8.05
CA ARG A 93 2.66 -10.45 -8.85
C ARG A 93 2.17 -10.61 -10.30
N LEU A 94 1.67 -9.52 -10.88
CA LEU A 94 1.28 -9.45 -12.29
C LEU A 94 2.51 -9.45 -13.20
N SER A 95 2.32 -9.78 -14.48
CA SER A 95 3.42 -9.91 -15.46
C SER A 95 4.08 -8.60 -15.84
N ASP A 96 3.36 -7.48 -15.75
CA ASP A 96 3.88 -6.12 -15.99
C ASP A 96 4.69 -5.56 -14.81
N ALA A 97 4.78 -6.31 -13.70
CA ALA A 97 5.43 -5.88 -12.45
C ALA A 97 4.87 -4.59 -11.84
N ARG A 98 3.66 -4.17 -12.23
CA ARG A 98 2.98 -2.97 -11.73
C ARG A 98 1.78 -3.27 -10.83
N GLY A 99 1.50 -4.56 -10.60
CA GLY A 99 0.42 -4.95 -9.71
C GLY A 99 0.57 -6.32 -9.08
N VAL A 100 -0.35 -6.62 -8.19
CA VAL A 100 -0.47 -7.87 -7.45
C VAL A 100 -1.92 -8.32 -7.43
N MET A 101 -2.18 -9.54 -7.87
CA MET A 101 -3.45 -10.21 -7.66
C MET A 101 -3.50 -10.81 -6.25
N LEU A 102 -4.60 -10.56 -5.55
CA LEU A 102 -4.88 -11.00 -4.19
C LEU A 102 -6.13 -11.87 -4.20
N VAL A 103 -6.01 -13.13 -3.79
CA VAL A 103 -7.13 -14.04 -3.60
C VAL A 103 -7.40 -14.17 -2.11
N LEU A 104 -8.59 -13.76 -1.69
CA LEU A 104 -9.04 -13.81 -0.30
C LEU A 104 -9.59 -15.20 0.06
N PRO A 105 -9.72 -15.53 1.36
CA PRO A 105 -10.26 -16.83 1.81
C PRO A 105 -11.69 -17.10 1.32
N ASN A 106 -12.49 -16.06 1.13
CA ASN A 106 -13.84 -16.13 0.59
C ASN A 106 -13.89 -16.27 -0.95
N ARG A 107 -12.73 -16.43 -1.60
CA ARG A 107 -12.54 -16.52 -3.07
C ARG A 107 -12.74 -15.21 -3.83
N ASP A 108 -12.93 -14.09 -3.15
CA ASP A 108 -12.86 -12.79 -3.81
C ASP A 108 -11.47 -12.56 -4.38
N VAL A 109 -11.44 -11.92 -5.54
CA VAL A 109 -10.19 -11.48 -6.15
C VAL A 109 -10.13 -9.96 -6.12
N TRP A 110 -9.01 -9.46 -5.62
CA TRP A 110 -8.65 -8.06 -5.67
C TRP A 110 -7.37 -7.91 -6.49
N THR A 111 -7.23 -6.78 -7.18
CA THR A 111 -6.00 -6.39 -7.84
C THR A 111 -5.48 -5.13 -7.16
N PHE A 112 -4.25 -5.19 -6.67
CA PHE A 112 -3.47 -4.01 -6.33
C PHE A 112 -2.70 -3.55 -7.56
N GLU A 113 -2.70 -2.26 -7.87
CA GLU A 113 -1.92 -1.68 -8.98
C GLU A 113 -1.28 -0.35 -8.58
N ALA A 114 -0.09 -0.09 -9.09
CA ALA A 114 0.57 1.21 -9.09
C ALA A 114 1.00 1.53 -10.52
N MET A 115 0.40 2.56 -11.12
CA MET A 115 0.46 2.79 -12.56
C MET A 115 1.88 3.02 -13.06
N ASP A 116 2.68 3.80 -12.34
CA ASP A 116 3.99 4.26 -12.81
C ASP A 116 5.16 3.60 -12.07
N ASP A 117 4.87 2.78 -11.07
CA ASP A 117 5.86 2.27 -10.14
C ASP A 117 5.97 0.73 -10.17
N LYS A 118 7.20 0.25 -9.95
CA LYS A 118 7.46 -1.17 -9.76
C LYS A 118 6.87 -1.64 -8.44
N VAL A 119 6.15 -2.75 -8.49
CA VAL A 119 5.54 -3.40 -7.33
C VAL A 119 6.27 -4.71 -7.01
N ASP A 120 6.77 -4.82 -5.78
CA ASP A 120 7.43 -6.02 -5.27
C ASP A 120 6.57 -6.71 -4.18
N LEU A 121 6.72 -8.03 -4.09
CA LEU A 121 6.18 -8.83 -3.00
C LEU A 121 7.33 -9.31 -2.11
N GLU A 122 7.25 -9.01 -0.82
CA GLU A 122 8.30 -9.33 0.14
C GLU A 122 7.76 -10.10 1.34
N ASP A 123 8.65 -10.80 2.04
CA ASP A 123 8.35 -11.43 3.32
C ASP A 123 7.98 -10.38 4.37
N SER A 124 7.02 -10.74 5.23
CA SER A 124 6.49 -9.89 6.29
C SER A 124 6.09 -10.73 7.50
N VAL A 125 5.81 -10.07 8.61
CA VAL A 125 5.31 -10.69 9.85
C VAL A 125 3.98 -10.05 10.24
N PHE A 126 2.96 -10.88 10.45
CA PHE A 126 1.68 -10.48 11.00
C PHE A 126 1.69 -10.63 12.52
N LEU A 127 1.41 -9.55 13.24
CA LEU A 127 1.50 -9.47 14.70
C LEU A 127 0.15 -9.24 15.40
N ALA A 128 -0.94 -9.08 14.65
CA ALA A 128 -2.25 -8.71 15.20
C ALA A 128 -3.12 -9.92 15.63
N GLY A 129 -2.61 -11.15 15.50
CA GLY A 129 -3.34 -12.37 15.88
C GLY A 129 -3.04 -12.80 17.32
N ASN A 130 -3.99 -13.51 17.94
CA ASN A 130 -3.80 -14.08 19.29
C ASN A 130 -2.81 -15.26 19.34
N ASP A 131 -2.51 -15.88 18.21
CA ASP A 131 -1.62 -17.04 18.12
C ASP A 131 -0.13 -16.66 18.02
N GLY A 132 0.18 -15.37 18.20
CA GLY A 132 1.54 -14.83 18.08
C GLY A 132 1.95 -14.49 16.65
N PRO A 133 3.25 -14.20 16.44
CA PRO A 133 3.78 -13.77 15.13
C PRO A 133 3.60 -14.84 14.05
N ARG A 134 3.07 -14.44 12.88
CA ARG A 134 2.91 -15.32 11.71
C ARG A 134 3.64 -14.78 10.50
N ARG A 135 4.29 -15.65 9.73
CA ARG A 135 4.82 -15.29 8.40
C ARG A 135 3.67 -14.89 7.48
N THR A 136 3.89 -13.84 6.71
CA THR A 136 2.98 -13.35 5.68
C THR A 136 3.79 -12.66 4.59
N SER A 137 3.12 -12.05 3.62
CA SER A 137 3.75 -11.20 2.61
C SER A 137 3.29 -9.75 2.73
N GLN A 138 4.02 -8.86 2.10
CA GLN A 138 3.68 -7.45 1.97
C GLN A 138 3.91 -6.99 0.52
N ILE A 139 3.11 -6.04 0.09
CA ILE A 139 3.35 -5.31 -1.16
C ILE A 139 4.26 -4.13 -0.84
N VAL A 140 5.32 -3.95 -1.64
CA VAL A 140 6.31 -2.88 -1.45
C VAL A 140 6.49 -2.10 -2.74
N ILE A 141 6.40 -0.78 -2.64
CA ILE A 141 6.80 0.16 -3.69
C ILE A 141 7.93 0.99 -3.14
N ARG A 142 9.05 1.08 -3.86
CA ARG A 142 10.22 1.89 -3.49
C ARG A 142 10.38 3.06 -4.44
N GLN A 143 10.71 4.21 -3.89
CA GLN A 143 10.94 5.40 -4.68
C GLN A 143 11.91 6.36 -3.99
N ASP A 144 12.51 7.27 -4.75
CA ASP A 144 13.31 8.39 -4.26
C ASP A 144 12.45 9.65 -4.21
N ALA A 145 12.26 10.23 -3.02
CA ALA A 145 11.41 11.40 -2.80
C ALA A 145 11.87 12.68 -3.54
N ARG A 146 13.12 12.75 -4.01
CA ARG A 146 13.63 13.86 -4.83
C ARG A 146 13.27 13.71 -6.30
N HIS A 147 13.11 12.48 -6.79
CA HIS A 147 12.77 12.19 -8.17
C HIS A 147 11.26 12.00 -8.37
N ALA A 148 10.61 11.30 -7.45
CA ALA A 148 9.18 11.05 -7.46
C ALA A 148 8.65 11.06 -6.02
N ALA A 149 8.17 12.23 -5.61
CA ALA A 149 7.62 12.46 -4.28
C ALA A 149 6.23 11.84 -4.05
N THR A 150 5.56 11.39 -5.13
CA THR A 150 4.16 10.96 -5.10
C THR A 150 4.01 9.58 -5.74
N ILE A 151 3.27 8.69 -5.09
CA ILE A 151 2.91 7.36 -5.61
C ILE A 151 1.39 7.20 -5.59
N ARG A 152 0.83 6.79 -6.72
CA ARG A 152 -0.59 6.46 -6.88
C ARG A 152 -0.79 4.96 -6.93
N TRP A 153 -1.76 4.47 -6.17
CA TRP A 153 -2.07 3.05 -6.09
C TRP A 153 -3.57 2.82 -5.98
N SER A 154 -4.02 1.61 -6.29
CA SER A 154 -5.41 1.22 -6.04
C SER A 154 -5.56 -0.25 -5.72
N PHE A 155 -6.62 -0.58 -4.98
CA PHE A 155 -7.20 -1.90 -4.82
C PHE A 155 -8.55 -1.92 -5.53
N VAL A 156 -8.74 -2.88 -6.44
CA VAL A 156 -10.01 -3.06 -7.16
C VAL A 156 -10.47 -4.50 -7.06
N ARG A 157 -11.70 -4.71 -6.59
CA ARG A 157 -12.34 -6.03 -6.53
C ARG A 157 -12.78 -6.43 -7.94
N SER A 158 -12.43 -7.64 -8.34
CA SER A 158 -12.93 -8.23 -9.58
C SER A 158 -14.42 -8.53 -9.46
N SER A 159 -15.18 -8.19 -10.50
CA SER A 159 -16.59 -8.60 -10.64
C SER A 159 -16.75 -10.07 -11.05
N THR A 160 -15.65 -10.76 -11.36
CA THR A 160 -15.63 -12.16 -11.82
C THR A 160 -14.91 -13.09 -10.85
N SER A 161 -15.31 -14.36 -10.84
CA SER A 161 -14.71 -15.38 -9.97
C SER A 161 -13.22 -15.62 -10.24
N ALA A 162 -12.47 -16.09 -9.24
CA ALA A 162 -11.04 -16.37 -9.37
C ALA A 162 -10.68 -17.30 -10.54
N THR A 163 -11.55 -18.26 -10.87
CA THR A 163 -11.37 -19.15 -12.03
C THR A 163 -11.49 -18.39 -13.34
N ALA A 164 -12.49 -17.52 -13.49
CA ALA A 164 -12.67 -16.70 -14.69
C ALA A 164 -11.54 -15.66 -14.84
N THR A 165 -11.08 -15.07 -13.72
CA THR A 165 -9.95 -14.14 -13.71
C THR A 165 -8.65 -14.83 -14.13
N ASN A 166 -8.39 -16.05 -13.63
CA ASN A 166 -7.25 -16.86 -14.06
C ASN A 166 -7.36 -17.34 -15.51
N ALA A 167 -8.56 -17.71 -15.98
CA ALA A 167 -8.79 -18.12 -17.37
C ALA A 167 -8.56 -16.95 -18.34
N ARG A 168 -9.07 -15.75 -18.05
CA ARG A 168 -8.79 -14.53 -18.84
C ARG A 168 -7.31 -14.20 -18.87
N ARG A 169 -6.59 -14.40 -17.75
CA ARG A 169 -5.14 -14.23 -17.68
C ARG A 169 -4.40 -15.23 -18.58
N ASN A 170 -4.82 -16.49 -18.60
CA ASN A 170 -4.19 -17.50 -19.46
C ASN A 170 -4.50 -17.24 -20.94
N ALA A 171 -5.72 -16.81 -21.28
CA ALA A 171 -6.09 -16.46 -22.65
C ALA A 171 -5.29 -15.26 -23.20
N ARG A 172 -5.00 -14.24 -22.37
CA ARG A 172 -4.09 -13.13 -22.75
C ARG A 172 -2.62 -13.52 -22.89
N ARG A 173 -2.25 -14.75 -22.51
CA ARG A 173 -0.88 -15.29 -22.63
C ARG A 173 -0.67 -16.15 -23.86
N GLU A 174 -1.73 -16.50 -24.60
CA GLU A 174 -1.56 -17.17 -25.89
C GLU A 174 -1.00 -16.16 -26.91
N PRO A 175 0.12 -16.46 -27.58
CA PRO A 175 0.61 -15.60 -28.65
C PRO A 175 -0.44 -15.55 -29.75
N GLU A 176 -0.87 -14.35 -30.15
CA GLU A 176 -1.66 -14.19 -31.37
C GLU A 176 -0.82 -14.72 -32.52
N LEU A 177 -1.30 -15.80 -33.14
CA LEU A 177 -0.66 -16.37 -34.32
C LEU A 177 -0.68 -15.30 -35.42
N PRO A 178 0.46 -15.01 -36.06
CA PRO A 178 0.47 -14.07 -37.17
C PRO A 178 -0.44 -14.61 -38.28
N LEU A 179 -1.37 -13.77 -38.73
CA LEU A 179 -2.17 -13.99 -39.94
C LEU A 179 -1.30 -13.92 -41.20
#